data_AF-A0A194QX29-F1
#
_entry.id   AF-A0A194QX29-F1
#
_cell.length_a   1.000
_cell.length_b   1.000
_cell.length_c   1.000
_cell.angle_alpha   90.00
_cell.angle_beta   90.00
_cell.angle_gamma   90.00
#
_symmetry.space_group_name_H-M   'P 1'
#
loop_
_entity.id
_entity.type
_entity.pdbx_description
1 polymer ?
#
loop_
_entity_poly.entity_id
_entity_poly.type
_entity_poly.pdbx_seq_one_letter_code
_entity_poly.pdbx_strand_id
1 'polypeptide(L)'
;MNTLNDITDKEFIPFLHSLGVETYNKSFEWMLQDPDFGGALKWLYRNLDHNNALTAREEYRYKELEKKKCLLPIDELDTAIASLQEEFEGLCLPGDQDALEDMKLDINELDTAIASLQEEFEGLCLPGDQDALEDMKLDISMHNDRLDMLMRHEEIVNDLIKQNHLIKDELDIELTKLSAKQHQYEDDEKSLGEQCIALAEEVDNIVDDVCDVIANNLKMASTNDEEMSSKFFAFGPFDAYKQCQSLYMSHFDLYVSKRLTNKHPDRTSDQDLQRILNEAANMEERLSDALCTYISTKAELCGEQAKLALVNNYTVHPSRVSGCLLEVQSALEILQQEENILDQQLQDAILKFVSSRTNLAVETAARSALSIRKQVHSDLEFLLECSQQALCVDKLVYSALRAELCSVEELLHFASQMRLYLVNDSEAISSRIESMNEICSQQLLKQQRLQLNILQQTLNTLLHTDSNDLVQLVRAHNDLRHNILVLNEQVIDDFRNKEIAITVYGRQQQQLHELYSLSEIPRPHRSQTSNGSNSKYSLMSVKEDKYNLRKFWQWFLMDQAKLLTTLRAAQPRGHLS
;
A
#
# COMPACT_ATOMS: atom_id res chain seq x y z
N MET A 1 20.18 -88.45 84.49
CA MET A 1 18.79 -88.86 84.24
C MET A 1 18.04 -88.89 85.55
N ASN A 2 17.13 -87.95 85.73
CA ASN A 2 15.81 -88.08 86.37
C ASN A 2 15.25 -86.66 86.57
N THR A 3 14.63 -86.16 85.49
CA THR A 3 13.44 -85.29 85.46
C THR A 3 13.24 -84.38 86.69
N LEU A 4 13.87 -83.20 86.65
CA LEU A 4 13.51 -82.08 87.52
C LEU A 4 12.33 -81.34 86.88
N ASN A 5 11.19 -81.33 87.58
CA ASN A 5 9.97 -80.63 87.21
C ASN A 5 10.24 -79.24 86.61
N ASP A 6 9.95 -79.09 85.32
CA ASP A 6 9.94 -77.79 84.66
C ASP A 6 8.64 -77.06 85.03
N ILE A 7 8.82 -75.94 85.74
CA ILE A 7 7.74 -74.99 86.03
C ILE A 7 7.34 -74.39 84.67
N THR A 8 6.06 -74.47 84.34
CA THR A 8 5.48 -73.92 83.10
C THR A 8 4.83 -72.58 83.37
N ASP A 9 4.52 -71.84 82.31
CA ASP A 9 3.77 -70.57 82.42
C ASP A 9 2.44 -70.73 83.17
N LYS A 10 1.82 -71.91 83.08
CA LYS A 10 0.57 -72.22 83.79
C LYS A 10 0.72 -72.20 85.32
N GLU A 11 1.92 -72.40 85.84
CA GLU A 11 2.23 -72.35 87.27
C GLU A 11 2.90 -71.02 87.66
N PHE A 12 3.75 -70.48 86.78
CA PHE A 12 4.55 -69.28 87.08
C PHE A 12 3.78 -67.96 86.92
N ILE A 13 2.89 -67.84 85.93
CA ILE A 13 2.09 -66.62 85.73
C ILE A 13 1.13 -66.38 86.90
N PRO A 14 0.38 -67.39 87.41
CA PRO A 14 -0.41 -67.22 88.64
C PRO A 14 0.44 -66.83 89.86
N PHE A 15 1.67 -67.34 89.98
CA PHE A 15 2.59 -66.92 91.04
C PHE A 15 2.99 -65.43 90.91
N LEU A 16 3.33 -64.96 89.72
CA LEU A 16 3.62 -63.53 89.49
C LEU A 16 2.41 -62.64 89.79
N HIS A 17 1.20 -63.07 89.42
CA HIS A 17 -0.03 -62.36 89.78
C HIS A 17 -0.26 -62.35 91.29
N SER A 18 0.05 -63.43 92.01
CA SER A 18 -0.04 -63.45 93.48
C SER A 18 0.95 -62.49 94.17
N LEU A 19 2.02 -62.09 93.46
CA LEU A 19 2.97 -61.07 93.90
C LEU A 19 2.61 -59.65 93.42
N GLY A 20 1.45 -59.47 92.76
CA GLY A 20 0.99 -58.17 92.25
C GLY A 20 1.66 -57.71 90.95
N VAL A 21 2.35 -58.61 90.24
CA VAL A 21 3.00 -58.30 88.96
C VAL A 21 2.03 -58.50 87.80
N GLU A 22 1.77 -57.44 87.03
CA GLU A 22 0.99 -57.54 85.79
C GLU A 22 1.82 -58.16 84.65
N THR A 23 1.31 -59.24 84.08
CA THR A 23 2.02 -60.04 83.06
C THR A 23 1.57 -59.74 81.63
N TYR A 24 0.52 -58.94 81.44
CA TYR A 24 -0.08 -58.57 80.15
C TYR A 24 -0.29 -59.76 79.17
N ASN A 25 -0.66 -60.94 79.69
CA ASN A 25 -0.83 -62.19 78.93
C ASN A 25 0.41 -62.63 78.12
N LYS A 26 1.62 -62.17 78.49
CA LYS A 26 2.87 -62.59 77.85
C LYS A 26 3.37 -63.91 78.43
N SER A 27 3.97 -64.72 77.57
CA SER A 27 4.62 -65.98 77.96
C SER A 27 6.01 -65.72 78.56
N PHE A 28 6.33 -66.40 79.66
CA PHE A 28 7.62 -66.36 80.36
C PHE A 28 8.40 -67.67 80.23
N GLU A 29 7.87 -68.62 79.45
CA GLU A 29 8.42 -69.97 79.29
C GLU A 29 9.84 -69.95 78.71
N TRP A 30 10.12 -68.99 77.83
CA TRP A 30 11.46 -68.77 77.27
C TRP A 30 12.48 -68.33 78.33
N MET A 31 12.07 -67.52 79.31
CA MET A 31 12.94 -66.99 80.37
C MET A 31 13.17 -68.03 81.48
N LEU A 32 12.18 -68.90 81.71
CA LEU A 32 12.28 -70.05 82.63
C LEU A 32 13.22 -71.15 82.12
N GLN A 33 13.43 -71.22 80.80
CA GLN A 33 14.33 -72.16 80.13
C GLN A 33 15.73 -71.57 79.89
N ASP A 34 15.91 -70.26 80.06
CA ASP A 34 17.20 -69.60 79.93
C ASP A 34 18.13 -69.99 81.11
N PRO A 35 19.36 -70.47 80.85
CA PRO A 35 20.27 -70.89 81.91
C PRO A 35 20.75 -69.74 82.81
N ASP A 36 20.74 -68.49 82.34
CA ASP A 36 21.19 -67.33 83.11
C ASP A 36 20.09 -66.82 84.07
N PHE A 37 18.81 -66.91 83.68
CA PHE A 37 17.67 -66.40 84.46
C PHE A 37 16.86 -67.52 85.14
N GLY A 38 16.70 -68.66 84.49
CA GLY A 38 15.83 -69.75 84.92
C GLY A 38 16.24 -70.32 86.28
N GLY A 39 17.53 -70.33 86.63
CA GLY A 39 18.00 -70.73 87.95
C GLY A 39 17.46 -69.85 89.07
N ALA A 40 17.53 -68.52 88.89
CA ALA A 40 17.05 -67.53 89.86
C ALA A 40 15.52 -67.50 89.96
N LEU A 41 14.82 -67.61 88.83
CA LEU A 41 13.36 -67.62 88.77
C LEU A 41 12.76 -68.90 89.39
N LYS A 42 13.37 -70.07 89.11
CA LYS A 42 12.98 -71.34 89.76
C LYS A 42 13.31 -71.32 91.26
N TRP A 43 14.37 -70.63 91.68
CA TRP A 43 14.66 -70.42 93.10
C TRP A 43 13.62 -69.50 93.76
N LEU A 44 13.26 -68.39 93.13
CA LEU A 44 12.22 -67.47 93.61
C LEU A 44 10.89 -68.20 93.80
N TYR A 45 10.41 -68.92 92.78
CA TYR A 45 9.17 -69.69 92.85
C TYR A 45 9.16 -70.76 93.97
N ARG A 46 10.30 -71.40 94.23
CA ARG A 46 10.41 -72.46 95.25
C ARG A 46 10.63 -71.96 96.68
N ASN A 47 11.11 -70.73 96.87
CA ASN A 47 11.50 -70.21 98.18
C ASN A 47 10.69 -69.00 98.65
N LEU A 48 9.92 -68.35 97.76
CA LEU A 48 8.87 -67.42 98.15
C LEU A 48 7.59 -68.22 98.41
N ASP A 49 7.27 -68.41 99.68
CA ASP A 49 6.02 -69.05 100.08
C ASP A 49 4.82 -68.21 99.60
N HIS A 50 3.79 -68.86 99.07
CA HIS A 50 2.64 -68.24 98.39
C HIS A 50 1.77 -67.36 99.31
N ASN A 51 2.12 -67.28 100.60
CA ASN A 51 1.58 -66.32 101.56
C ASN A 51 2.66 -66.00 102.61
N ASN A 52 2.96 -64.70 102.83
CA ASN A 52 3.56 -64.16 104.06
C ASN A 52 5.08 -64.28 104.34
N ALA A 53 5.97 -64.31 103.35
CA ALA A 53 7.42 -64.16 103.62
C ALA A 53 7.82 -62.72 104.03
N LEU A 54 7.13 -61.69 103.53
CA LEU A 54 7.35 -60.29 103.92
C LEU A 54 6.77 -59.97 105.30
N THR A 55 5.54 -60.42 105.59
CA THR A 55 4.83 -60.22 106.86
C THR A 55 5.51 -60.90 108.04
N ALA A 56 6.06 -62.11 107.89
CA ALA A 56 6.79 -62.75 109.01
C ALA A 56 8.11 -62.04 109.34
N ARG A 57 8.81 -61.52 108.30
CA ARG A 57 10.04 -60.74 108.47
C ARG A 57 9.76 -59.35 109.00
N GLU A 58 8.69 -58.71 108.55
CA GLU A 58 8.21 -57.41 109.01
C GLU A 58 7.61 -57.48 110.41
N GLU A 59 6.86 -58.52 110.77
CA GLU A 59 6.41 -58.76 112.13
C GLU A 59 7.58 -59.01 113.08
N TYR A 60 8.63 -59.73 112.64
CA TYR A 60 9.86 -59.87 113.41
C TYR A 60 10.58 -58.53 113.57
N ARG A 61 10.66 -57.73 112.50
CA ARG A 61 11.26 -56.37 112.52
C ARG A 61 10.46 -55.41 113.39
N TYR A 62 9.14 -55.45 113.32
CA TYR A 62 8.22 -54.65 114.12
C TYR A 62 8.34 -55.05 115.60
N LYS A 63 8.34 -56.34 115.92
CA LYS A 63 8.61 -56.85 117.29
C LYS A 63 10.01 -56.50 117.79
N GLU A 64 11.03 -56.45 116.91
CA GLU A 64 12.38 -55.97 117.27
C GLU A 64 12.40 -54.45 117.55
N LEU A 65 11.74 -53.64 116.72
CA LEU A 65 11.64 -52.19 116.87
C LEU A 65 10.80 -51.82 118.11
N GLU A 66 9.74 -52.56 118.39
CA GLU A 66 8.91 -52.45 119.60
C GLU A 66 9.75 -52.79 120.85
N LYS A 67 10.52 -53.89 120.82
CA LYS A 67 11.45 -54.25 121.90
C LYS A 67 12.56 -53.22 122.12
N LYS A 68 13.03 -52.56 121.07
CA LYS A 68 14.06 -51.51 121.13
C LYS A 68 13.49 -50.13 121.48
N LYS A 69 12.15 -50.00 121.67
CA LYS A 69 11.43 -48.73 121.85
C LYS A 69 11.73 -47.71 120.75
N CYS A 70 11.90 -48.18 119.51
CA CYS A 70 12.14 -47.34 118.34
C CYS A 70 10.87 -47.06 117.52
N LEU A 71 9.71 -47.55 117.98
CA LEU A 71 8.42 -47.21 117.39
C LEU A 71 7.85 -45.98 118.11
N LEU A 72 7.39 -45.00 117.34
CA LEU A 72 6.62 -43.89 117.87
C LEU A 72 5.29 -44.44 118.45
N PRO A 73 4.81 -43.93 119.60
CA PRO A 73 3.43 -44.11 120.02
C PRO A 73 2.49 -43.72 118.86
N ILE A 74 1.38 -44.43 118.70
CA ILE A 74 0.40 -44.17 117.61
C ILE A 74 0.03 -42.69 117.57
N ASP A 75 -0.22 -42.08 118.73
CA ASP A 75 -0.57 -40.66 118.83
C ASP A 75 0.55 -39.73 118.33
N GLU A 76 1.83 -40.07 118.53
CA GLU A 76 2.97 -39.28 118.04
C GLU A 76 3.23 -39.52 116.54
N LEU A 77 2.92 -40.72 116.03
CA LEU A 77 3.00 -41.04 114.61
C LEU A 77 1.91 -40.30 113.81
N ASP A 78 0.67 -40.29 114.31
CA ASP A 78 -0.43 -39.54 113.71
C ASP A 78 -0.13 -38.04 113.71
N THR A 79 0.48 -37.53 114.78
CA THR A 79 0.93 -36.13 114.85
C THR A 79 2.05 -35.83 113.85
N ALA A 80 3.00 -36.75 113.65
CA ALA A 80 4.09 -36.59 112.69
C ALA A 80 3.61 -36.68 111.23
N ILE A 81 2.63 -37.56 110.95
CA ILE A 81 1.97 -37.66 109.65
C ILE A 81 1.18 -36.38 109.36
N ALA A 82 0.40 -35.89 110.32
CA ALA A 82 -0.33 -34.63 110.18
C ALA A 82 0.61 -33.45 109.94
N SER A 83 1.74 -33.39 110.65
CA SER A 83 2.76 -32.35 110.44
C SER A 83 3.41 -32.42 109.05
N LEU A 84 3.59 -33.61 108.48
CA LEU A 84 4.12 -33.77 107.11
C LEU A 84 3.09 -33.37 106.04
N GLN A 85 1.81 -33.67 106.27
CA GLN A 85 0.72 -33.26 105.38
C GLN A 85 0.51 -31.74 105.41
N GLU A 86 0.73 -31.09 106.57
CA GLU A 86 0.66 -29.64 106.71
C GLU A 86 1.91 -28.93 106.11
N GLU A 87 3.08 -29.57 106.15
CA GLU A 87 4.31 -29.05 105.54
C GLU A 87 4.34 -29.20 104.01
N PHE A 88 3.67 -30.24 103.48
CA PHE A 88 3.58 -30.52 102.04
C PHE A 88 2.12 -30.70 101.62
N GLU A 89 1.43 -29.57 101.39
CA GLU A 89 0.08 -29.56 100.81
C GLU A 89 0.04 -30.38 99.50
N GLY A 90 -0.86 -31.36 99.44
CA GLY A 90 -1.04 -32.26 98.29
C GLY A 90 -0.33 -33.62 98.37
N LEU A 91 0.34 -33.95 99.49
CA LEU A 91 1.01 -35.24 99.65
C LEU A 91 0.00 -36.37 99.99
N CYS A 92 -0.40 -37.15 98.98
CA CYS A 92 -1.31 -38.29 99.16
C CYS A 92 -0.64 -39.47 99.90
N LEU A 93 -1.21 -39.88 101.03
CA LEU A 93 -0.78 -41.08 101.74
C LEU A 93 -1.41 -42.33 101.13
N PRO A 94 -0.69 -43.46 101.06
CA PRO A 94 -1.26 -44.73 100.60
C PRO A 94 -2.43 -45.17 101.49
N GLY A 95 -3.65 -45.11 100.95
CA GLY A 95 -4.90 -45.45 101.66
C GLY A 95 -5.87 -44.28 101.87
N ASP A 96 -5.44 -43.05 101.59
CA ASP A 96 -6.29 -41.85 101.60
C ASP A 96 -6.92 -41.64 100.21
N GLN A 97 -8.04 -42.31 99.99
CA GLN A 97 -8.77 -42.32 98.71
C GLN A 97 -9.37 -40.93 98.40
N ASP A 98 -9.75 -40.18 99.43
CA ASP A 98 -10.41 -38.88 99.29
C ASP A 98 -9.40 -37.83 98.77
N ALA A 99 -8.20 -37.76 99.34
CA ALA A 99 -7.14 -36.86 98.86
C ALA A 99 -6.67 -37.19 97.43
N LEU A 100 -6.69 -38.47 97.05
CA LEU A 100 -6.36 -38.90 95.69
C LEU A 100 -7.45 -38.51 94.68
N GLU A 101 -8.72 -38.51 95.09
CA GLU A 101 -9.84 -38.07 94.26
C GLU A 101 -9.84 -36.55 94.07
N ASP A 102 -9.51 -35.78 95.10
CA ASP A 102 -9.37 -34.32 95.00
C ASP A 102 -8.25 -33.92 94.04
N MET A 103 -7.08 -34.56 94.13
CA MET A 103 -5.98 -34.29 93.19
C MET A 103 -6.36 -34.65 91.73
N LYS A 104 -7.17 -35.69 91.52
CA LYS A 104 -7.67 -36.04 90.19
C LYS A 104 -8.68 -35.03 89.65
N LEU A 105 -9.50 -34.46 90.53
CA LEU A 105 -10.41 -33.37 90.17
C LEU A 105 -9.64 -32.14 89.71
N ASP A 106 -8.62 -31.72 90.45
CA ASP A 106 -7.78 -30.57 90.07
C ASP A 106 -7.06 -30.77 88.72
N ILE A 107 -6.57 -31.99 88.46
CA ILE A 107 -5.95 -32.33 87.16
C ILE A 107 -6.97 -32.25 86.02
N ASN A 108 -8.19 -32.78 86.24
CA ASN A 108 -9.24 -32.72 85.23
C ASN A 108 -9.69 -31.27 84.96
N GLU A 109 -9.79 -30.43 86.00
CA GLU A 109 -10.13 -29.02 85.85
C GLU A 109 -9.07 -28.27 85.03
N LEU A 110 -7.79 -28.57 85.25
CA LEU A 110 -6.69 -28.02 84.47
C LEU A 110 -6.74 -28.44 82.98
N ASP A 111 -6.99 -29.72 82.70
CA ASP A 111 -7.14 -30.24 81.34
C ASP A 111 -8.32 -29.58 80.62
N THR A 112 -9.42 -29.34 81.35
CA THR A 112 -10.60 -28.67 80.80
C THR A 112 -10.31 -27.20 80.46
N ALA A 113 -9.54 -26.50 81.30
CA ALA A 113 -9.12 -25.12 81.05
C ALA A 113 -8.16 -25.02 79.86
N ILE A 114 -7.24 -25.98 79.71
CA ILE A 114 -6.32 -26.06 78.57
C ILE A 114 -7.11 -26.28 77.27
N ALA A 115 -8.06 -27.22 77.27
CA ALA A 115 -8.90 -27.49 76.10
C ALA A 115 -9.72 -26.25 75.70
N SER A 116 -10.30 -25.53 76.67
CA SER A 116 -11.04 -24.30 76.42
C SER A 116 -10.16 -23.21 75.79
N LEU A 117 -8.89 -23.08 76.20
CA LEU A 117 -7.96 -22.11 75.61
C LEU A 117 -7.55 -22.48 74.18
N GLN A 118 -7.40 -23.77 73.87
CA GLN A 118 -7.12 -24.24 72.51
C GLN A 118 -8.30 -24.06 71.57
N GLU A 119 -9.54 -24.14 72.07
CA GLU A 119 -10.75 -23.85 71.30
C GLU A 119 -10.92 -22.34 71.05
N GLU A 120 -10.56 -21.50 72.02
CA GLU A 120 -10.62 -20.04 71.87
C GLU A 120 -9.50 -19.49 70.95
N PHE A 121 -8.33 -20.12 70.96
CA PHE A 121 -7.17 -19.73 70.16
C PHE A 121 -6.69 -20.90 69.30
N GLU A 122 -7.37 -21.08 68.16
CA GLU A 122 -7.00 -22.08 67.15
C GLU A 122 -5.53 -21.90 66.72
N GLY A 123 -4.72 -22.95 66.89
CA GLY A 123 -3.28 -22.94 66.58
C GLY A 123 -2.35 -22.68 67.77
N LEU A 124 -2.82 -22.63 69.01
CA LEU A 124 -1.95 -22.42 70.18
C LEU A 124 -1.18 -23.71 70.55
N CYS A 125 0.14 -23.74 70.31
CA CYS A 125 0.99 -24.89 70.63
C CYS A 125 1.25 -24.99 72.15
N LEU A 126 0.99 -26.16 72.74
CA LEU A 126 1.31 -26.42 74.15
C LEU A 126 2.78 -26.79 74.35
N PRO A 127 3.40 -26.43 75.49
CA PRO A 127 4.76 -26.82 75.81
C PRO A 127 4.91 -28.34 75.90
N GLY A 128 5.72 -28.94 75.01
CA GLY A 128 5.95 -30.39 74.96
C GLY A 128 5.27 -31.10 73.78
N ASP A 129 4.35 -30.43 73.09
CA ASP A 129 3.74 -30.92 71.84
C ASP A 129 4.64 -30.56 70.65
N GLN A 130 5.58 -31.46 70.36
CA GLN A 130 6.55 -31.29 69.29
C GLN A 130 5.89 -31.34 67.90
N ASP A 131 4.84 -32.13 67.74
CA ASP A 131 4.16 -32.33 66.46
C ASP A 131 3.40 -31.04 66.08
N ALA A 132 2.63 -30.46 67.01
CA ALA A 132 1.93 -29.19 66.77
C ALA A 132 2.88 -28.02 66.48
N LEU A 133 4.07 -28.01 67.11
CA LEU A 133 5.10 -26.99 66.84
C LEU A 133 5.72 -27.14 65.45
N GLU A 134 5.88 -28.37 64.96
CA GLU A 134 6.36 -28.65 63.60
C GLU A 134 5.34 -28.25 62.54
N ASP A 135 4.05 -28.52 62.78
CA ASP A 135 2.94 -28.08 61.91
C ASP A 135 2.89 -26.55 61.80
N MET A 136 2.95 -25.83 62.93
CA MET A 136 2.99 -24.37 62.93
C MET A 136 4.20 -23.82 62.17
N LYS A 137 5.38 -24.44 62.30
CA LYS A 137 6.57 -24.03 61.54
C LYS A 137 6.40 -24.25 60.04
N LEU A 138 5.76 -25.34 59.64
CA LEU A 138 5.45 -25.62 58.24
C LEU A 138 4.49 -24.57 57.68
N ASP A 139 3.44 -24.22 58.43
CA ASP A 139 2.48 -23.17 58.05
C ASP A 139 3.15 -21.81 57.91
N ILE A 140 4.00 -21.42 58.88
CA ILE A 140 4.79 -20.19 58.79
C ILE A 140 5.70 -20.22 57.57
N SER A 141 6.33 -21.35 57.26
CA SER A 141 7.16 -21.51 56.06
C SER A 141 6.34 -21.31 54.79
N MET A 142 5.16 -21.94 54.69
CA MET A 142 4.27 -21.80 53.54
C MET A 142 3.76 -20.36 53.39
N HIS A 143 3.45 -19.69 54.49
CA HIS A 143 3.05 -18.28 54.46
C HIS A 143 4.19 -17.37 54.01
N ASN A 144 5.43 -17.64 54.41
CA ASN A 144 6.61 -16.94 53.92
C ASN A 144 6.84 -17.16 52.43
N ASP A 145 6.74 -18.40 51.94
CA ASP A 145 6.87 -18.71 50.50
C ASP A 145 5.78 -18.01 49.68
N ARG A 146 4.56 -17.95 50.21
CA ARG A 146 3.44 -17.21 49.61
C ARG A 146 3.72 -15.71 49.57
N LEU A 147 4.29 -15.15 50.63
CA LEU A 147 4.68 -13.74 50.67
C LEU A 147 5.77 -13.42 49.63
N ASP A 148 6.79 -14.26 49.50
CA ASP A 148 7.86 -14.11 48.50
C ASP A 148 7.33 -14.18 47.06
N MET A 149 6.34 -15.03 46.80
CA MET A 149 5.64 -15.07 45.51
C MET A 149 4.86 -13.79 45.25
N LEU A 150 4.17 -13.24 46.26
CA LEU A 150 3.43 -11.99 46.14
C LEU A 150 4.36 -10.80 45.88
N MET A 151 5.51 -10.72 46.56
CA MET A 151 6.51 -9.69 46.29
C MET A 151 7.04 -9.77 44.85
N ARG A 152 7.31 -10.98 44.33
CA ARG A 152 7.70 -11.16 42.91
C ARG A 152 6.60 -10.73 41.94
N HIS A 153 5.34 -11.03 42.25
CA HIS A 153 4.22 -10.55 41.42
C HIS A 153 4.10 -9.03 41.43
N GLU A 154 4.33 -8.38 42.58
CA GLU A 154 4.35 -6.92 42.69
C GLU A 154 5.46 -6.30 41.81
N GLU A 155 6.66 -6.87 41.81
CA GLU A 155 7.75 -6.45 40.93
C GLU A 155 7.36 -6.55 39.44
N ILE A 156 6.78 -7.68 39.02
CA ILE A 156 6.31 -7.89 37.64
C ILE A 156 5.25 -6.87 37.25
N VAL A 157 4.27 -6.60 38.13
CA VAL A 157 3.22 -5.61 37.87
C VAL A 157 3.81 -4.22 37.74
N ASN A 158 4.77 -3.85 38.61
CA ASN A 158 5.45 -2.56 38.52
C ASN A 158 6.22 -2.40 37.21
N ASP A 159 6.87 -3.45 36.71
CA ASP A 159 7.55 -3.42 35.43
C ASP A 159 6.58 -3.34 34.24
N LEU A 160 5.44 -4.03 34.31
CA LEU A 160 4.36 -3.90 33.32
C LEU A 160 3.78 -2.48 33.29
N ILE A 161 3.61 -1.83 34.45
CA ILE A 161 3.17 -0.44 34.54
C ILE A 161 4.18 0.48 33.85
N LYS A 162 5.49 0.31 34.11
CA LYS A 162 6.54 1.09 33.42
C LYS A 162 6.52 0.87 31.91
N GLN A 163 6.39 -0.37 31.45
CA GLN A 163 6.29 -0.67 30.02
C GLN A 163 5.06 -0.02 29.38
N ASN A 164 3.92 -0.03 30.07
CA ASN A 164 2.70 0.61 29.58
C ASN A 164 2.88 2.13 29.44
N HIS A 165 3.55 2.78 30.41
CA HIS A 165 3.91 4.19 30.30
C HIS A 165 4.81 4.48 29.08
N LEU A 166 5.85 3.66 28.85
CA LEU A 166 6.72 3.83 27.70
C LEU A 166 5.99 3.66 26.36
N ILE A 167 5.10 2.66 26.27
CA ILE A 167 4.28 2.43 25.07
C ILE A 167 3.32 3.60 24.83
N LYS A 168 2.73 4.14 25.90
CA LYS A 168 1.87 5.32 25.81
C LYS A 168 2.62 6.54 25.28
N ASP A 169 3.82 6.80 25.78
CA ASP A 169 4.66 7.90 25.31
C ASP A 169 5.02 7.72 23.82
N GLU A 170 5.33 6.49 23.39
CA GLU A 170 5.60 6.17 21.98
C GLU A 170 4.36 6.38 21.09
N LEU A 171 3.19 5.97 21.55
CA LEU A 171 1.91 6.19 20.86
C LEU A 171 1.60 7.69 20.73
N ASP A 172 1.82 8.48 21.77
CA ASP A 172 1.59 9.93 21.75
C ASP A 172 2.51 10.62 20.72
N ILE A 173 3.76 10.17 20.58
CA ILE A 173 4.69 10.64 19.55
C ILE A 173 4.17 10.30 18.15
N GLU A 174 3.75 9.06 17.91
CA GLU A 174 3.22 8.64 16.61
C GLU A 174 1.92 9.37 16.26
N LEU A 175 1.04 9.58 17.24
CA LEU A 175 -0.20 10.34 17.07
C LEU A 175 0.09 11.80 16.69
N THR A 176 1.09 12.40 17.32
CA THR A 176 1.56 13.76 16.98
C THR A 176 2.10 13.83 15.55
N LYS A 177 2.92 12.84 15.13
CA LYS A 177 3.42 12.76 13.74
C LYS A 177 2.29 12.61 12.73
N LEU A 178 1.30 11.77 13.05
CA LEU A 178 0.17 11.49 12.17
C LEU A 178 -0.74 12.72 12.04
N SER A 179 -0.99 13.43 13.14
CA SER A 179 -1.70 14.71 13.13
C SER A 179 -0.97 15.78 12.30
N ALA A 180 0.36 15.88 12.43
CA ALA A 180 1.16 16.80 11.61
C ALA A 180 1.09 16.48 10.11
N LYS A 181 1.16 15.18 9.73
CA LYS A 181 0.97 14.75 8.34
C LYS A 181 -0.43 15.03 7.83
N GLN A 182 -1.46 14.85 8.66
CA GLN A 182 -2.83 15.15 8.28
C GLN A 182 -2.99 16.64 7.96
N HIS A 183 -2.50 17.53 8.82
CA HIS A 183 -2.53 18.98 8.55
C HIS A 183 -1.77 19.33 7.27
N GLN A 184 -0.63 18.69 7.02
CA GLN A 184 0.11 18.88 5.77
C GLN A 184 -0.73 18.47 4.55
N TYR A 185 -1.45 17.34 4.60
CA TYR A 185 -2.32 16.93 3.50
C TYR A 185 -3.50 17.87 3.28
N GLU A 186 -4.07 18.42 4.36
CA GLU A 186 -5.15 19.43 4.27
C GLU A 186 -4.64 20.73 3.62
N ASP A 187 -3.43 21.18 3.99
CA ASP A 187 -2.79 22.34 3.37
C ASP A 187 -2.44 22.09 1.89
N ASP A 188 -1.92 20.91 1.57
CA ASP A 188 -1.60 20.50 0.20
C ASP A 188 -2.87 20.40 -0.67
N GLU A 189 -3.96 19.81 -0.15
CA GLU A 189 -5.26 19.74 -0.87
C GLU A 189 -5.82 21.14 -1.12
N LYS A 190 -5.71 22.03 -0.13
CA LYS A 190 -6.13 23.43 -0.29
C LYS A 190 -5.30 24.17 -1.34
N SER A 191 -3.97 24.06 -1.29
CA SER A 191 -3.05 24.66 -2.25
C SER A 191 -3.30 24.16 -3.68
N LEU A 192 -3.51 22.85 -3.84
CA LEU A 192 -3.86 22.25 -5.13
C LEU A 192 -5.22 22.76 -5.62
N GLY A 193 -6.20 22.89 -4.72
CA GLY A 193 -7.50 23.50 -5.01
C GLY A 193 -7.39 24.93 -5.52
N GLU A 194 -6.58 25.77 -4.88
CA GLU A 194 -6.30 27.15 -5.31
C GLU A 194 -5.66 27.19 -6.70
N GLN A 195 -4.72 26.28 -7.00
CA GLN A 195 -4.12 26.16 -8.34
C GLN A 195 -5.13 25.73 -9.40
N CYS A 196 -6.04 24.80 -9.09
CA CYS A 196 -7.09 24.38 -10.01
C CYS A 196 -8.05 25.53 -10.34
N ILE A 197 -8.37 26.39 -9.36
CA ILE A 197 -9.19 27.59 -9.59
C ILE A 197 -8.46 28.56 -10.53
N ALA A 198 -7.18 28.84 -10.26
CA ALA A 198 -6.38 29.73 -11.10
C ALA A 198 -6.29 29.24 -12.56
N LEU A 199 -6.10 27.94 -12.76
CA LEU A 199 -6.09 27.33 -14.11
C LEU A 199 -7.45 27.41 -14.79
N ALA A 200 -8.55 27.24 -14.05
CA ALA A 200 -9.90 27.40 -14.60
C ALA A 200 -10.15 28.84 -15.08
N GLU A 201 -9.74 29.83 -14.30
CA GLU A 201 -9.80 31.25 -14.69
C GLU A 201 -8.91 31.54 -15.92
N GLU A 202 -7.72 30.95 -16.00
CA GLU A 202 -6.84 31.09 -17.17
C GLU A 202 -7.48 30.52 -18.45
N VAL A 203 -8.12 29.36 -18.37
CA VAL A 203 -8.85 28.76 -19.49
C VAL A 203 -10.00 29.65 -19.94
N ASP A 204 -10.71 30.29 -19.01
CA ASP A 204 -11.81 31.21 -19.33
C ASP A 204 -11.31 32.43 -20.11
N ASN A 205 -10.21 33.04 -19.65
CA ASN A 205 -9.55 34.15 -20.34
C ASN A 205 -9.07 33.76 -21.75
N ILE A 206 -8.43 32.60 -21.91
CA ILE A 206 -7.94 32.13 -23.21
C ILE A 206 -9.10 31.92 -24.19
N VAL A 207 -10.23 31.40 -23.72
CA VAL A 207 -11.39 31.20 -24.60
C VAL A 207 -11.96 32.53 -25.06
N ASP A 208 -12.08 33.52 -24.17
CA ASP A 208 -12.53 34.84 -24.57
C ASP A 208 -11.58 35.48 -25.59
N ASP A 209 -10.27 35.39 -25.37
CA ASP A 209 -9.25 35.87 -26.32
C ASP A 209 -9.36 35.18 -27.70
N VAL A 210 -9.53 33.85 -27.72
CA VAL A 210 -9.70 33.08 -28.98
C VAL A 210 -11.00 33.47 -29.68
N CYS A 211 -12.09 33.64 -28.93
CA CYS A 211 -13.37 34.11 -29.47
C CYS A 211 -13.21 35.48 -30.13
N ASP A 212 -12.50 36.41 -29.48
CA ASP A 212 -12.27 37.76 -29.99
C ASP A 212 -11.38 37.75 -31.25
N VAL A 213 -10.32 36.94 -31.28
CA VAL A 213 -9.47 36.77 -32.46
C VAL A 213 -10.26 36.22 -33.64
N ILE A 214 -11.14 35.24 -33.42
CA ILE A 214 -11.98 34.67 -34.47
C ILE A 214 -13.02 35.70 -34.94
N ALA A 215 -13.64 36.46 -34.03
CA ALA A 215 -14.56 37.54 -34.37
C ALA A 215 -13.90 38.59 -35.26
N ASN A 216 -12.69 39.02 -34.90
CA ASN A 216 -11.92 40.02 -35.62
C ASN A 216 -11.51 39.54 -37.02
N ASN A 217 -11.08 38.28 -37.14
CA ASN A 217 -10.74 37.68 -38.44
C ASN A 217 -11.96 37.50 -39.35
N LEU A 218 -13.12 37.10 -38.79
CA LEU A 218 -14.37 36.99 -39.56
C LEU A 218 -14.84 38.36 -40.06
N LYS A 219 -14.73 39.41 -39.24
CA LYS A 219 -15.00 40.80 -39.65
C LYS A 219 -14.06 41.28 -40.76
N MET A 220 -12.77 40.96 -40.66
CA MET A 220 -11.77 41.31 -41.69
C MET A 220 -11.99 40.56 -43.02
N ALA A 221 -12.49 39.32 -42.97
CA ALA A 221 -12.74 38.50 -44.16
C ALA A 221 -14.08 38.83 -44.85
N SER A 222 -15.08 39.37 -44.13
CA SER A 222 -16.38 39.74 -44.70
C SER A 222 -16.33 41.13 -45.37
N THR A 223 -15.84 41.20 -46.60
CA THR A 223 -15.79 42.48 -47.35
C THR A 223 -17.14 42.96 -47.89
N ASN A 224 -18.21 42.14 -47.84
CA ASN A 224 -19.52 42.50 -48.40
C ASN A 224 -20.74 42.20 -47.50
N ASP A 225 -20.59 41.62 -46.30
CA ASP A 225 -21.75 41.21 -45.49
C ASP A 225 -21.43 41.11 -43.97
N GLU A 226 -21.14 42.25 -43.33
CA GLU A 226 -20.91 42.36 -41.87
C GLU A 226 -22.08 41.80 -41.04
N GLU A 227 -23.30 41.87 -41.57
CA GLU A 227 -24.50 41.39 -40.88
C GLU A 227 -24.52 39.85 -40.77
N MET A 228 -23.97 39.15 -41.77
CA MET A 228 -23.90 37.69 -41.82
C MET A 228 -22.75 37.15 -40.95
N SER A 229 -21.60 37.83 -40.94
CA SER A 229 -20.49 37.49 -40.04
C SER A 229 -20.84 37.78 -38.58
N SER A 230 -21.56 38.87 -38.30
CA SER A 230 -22.10 39.17 -36.97
C SER A 230 -23.15 38.16 -36.52
N LYS A 231 -24.08 37.73 -37.39
CA LYS A 231 -25.07 36.69 -37.07
C LYS A 231 -24.43 35.32 -36.87
N PHE A 232 -23.40 34.96 -37.64
CA PHE A 232 -22.68 33.69 -37.46
C PHE A 232 -21.88 33.65 -36.16
N PHE A 233 -21.35 34.78 -35.71
CA PHE A 233 -20.68 34.88 -34.41
C PHE A 233 -21.68 34.88 -33.24
N ALA A 234 -22.79 35.60 -33.36
CA ALA A 234 -23.80 35.74 -32.30
C ALA A 234 -24.76 34.55 -32.17
N PHE A 235 -25.02 33.78 -33.24
CA PHE A 235 -25.99 32.67 -33.26
C PHE A 235 -25.40 31.35 -33.79
N GLY A 236 -24.09 31.29 -34.02
CA GLY A 236 -23.39 30.10 -34.49
C GLY A 236 -22.81 29.25 -33.36
N PRO A 237 -21.86 28.34 -33.65
CA PRO A 237 -21.34 27.36 -32.69
C PRO A 237 -20.59 27.99 -31.51
N PHE A 238 -20.19 29.26 -31.60
CA PHE A 238 -19.48 29.98 -30.53
C PHE A 238 -20.38 30.34 -29.36
N ASP A 239 -21.65 30.68 -29.62
CA ASP A 239 -22.60 30.99 -28.55
C ASP A 239 -22.97 29.71 -27.76
N ALA A 240 -23.12 28.59 -28.47
CA ALA A 240 -23.26 27.27 -27.85
C ALA A 240 -22.02 26.86 -27.05
N TYR A 241 -20.81 27.16 -27.54
CA TYR A 241 -19.57 26.90 -26.82
C TYR A 241 -19.44 27.76 -25.55
N LYS A 242 -19.72 29.07 -25.63
CA LYS A 242 -19.76 29.96 -24.45
C LYS A 242 -20.81 29.53 -23.42
N GLN A 243 -21.99 29.07 -23.86
CA GLN A 243 -23.02 28.52 -22.97
C GLN A 243 -22.54 27.22 -22.28
N CYS A 244 -21.90 26.31 -23.01
CA CYS A 244 -21.32 25.09 -22.43
C CYS A 244 -20.20 25.40 -21.43
N GLN A 245 -19.36 26.39 -21.72
CA GLN A 245 -18.29 26.82 -20.83
C GLN A 245 -18.79 27.52 -19.58
N SER A 246 -19.78 28.41 -19.72
CA SER A 246 -20.45 29.03 -18.58
C SER A 246 -21.15 27.99 -17.69
N LEU A 247 -21.74 26.95 -18.29
CA LEU A 247 -22.31 25.82 -17.56
C LEU A 247 -21.22 25.01 -16.82
N TYR A 248 -20.08 24.76 -17.47
CA TYR A 248 -18.93 24.08 -16.87
C TYR A 248 -18.35 24.89 -15.69
N MET A 249 -18.13 26.20 -15.86
CA MET A 249 -17.71 27.11 -14.78
C MET A 249 -18.72 27.13 -13.63
N SER A 250 -20.02 27.20 -13.91
CA SER A 250 -21.05 27.11 -12.87
C SER A 250 -21.00 25.79 -12.08
N HIS A 251 -20.77 24.65 -12.75
CA HIS A 251 -20.63 23.35 -12.07
C HIS A 251 -19.31 23.24 -11.31
N PHE A 252 -18.24 23.80 -11.87
CA PHE A 252 -16.93 23.86 -11.25
C PHE A 252 -16.97 24.73 -9.98
N ASP A 253 -17.60 25.90 -10.02
CA ASP A 253 -17.83 26.77 -8.86
C ASP A 253 -18.68 26.10 -7.80
N LEU A 254 -19.70 25.33 -8.18
CA LEU A 254 -20.55 24.59 -7.25
C LEU A 254 -19.78 23.42 -6.59
N TYR A 255 -18.85 22.81 -7.33
CA TYR A 255 -17.95 21.77 -6.84
C TYR A 255 -16.88 22.34 -5.89
N VAL A 256 -16.21 23.41 -6.30
CA VAL A 256 -15.23 24.17 -5.52
C VAL A 256 -15.87 24.72 -4.25
N SER A 257 -17.08 25.29 -4.34
CA SER A 257 -17.75 25.86 -3.17
C SER A 257 -18.11 24.80 -2.12
N LYS A 258 -18.55 23.63 -2.58
CA LYS A 258 -18.88 22.48 -1.70
C LYS A 258 -17.65 21.80 -1.11
N ARG A 259 -16.48 21.87 -1.77
CA ARG A 259 -15.30 21.07 -1.41
C ARG A 259 -14.14 21.89 -0.82
N LEU A 260 -13.89 23.09 -1.34
CA LEU A 260 -12.78 23.96 -0.94
C LEU A 260 -13.22 25.13 -0.04
N THR A 261 -14.46 25.62 -0.18
CA THR A 261 -15.02 26.64 0.73
C THR A 261 -15.94 26.07 1.80
N ASN A 262 -15.73 24.82 2.21
CA ASN A 262 -16.36 24.27 3.41
C ASN A 262 -15.79 24.98 4.66
N LYS A 263 -16.30 26.20 4.92
CA LYS A 263 -16.54 26.71 6.27
C LYS A 263 -17.82 26.11 6.85
N HIS A 264 -18.18 24.89 6.44
CA HIS A 264 -19.18 24.10 7.11
C HIS A 264 -18.45 23.07 7.98
N PRO A 265 -18.41 23.26 9.30
CA PRO A 265 -17.90 22.24 10.20
C PRO A 265 -18.81 21.01 10.09
N ASP A 266 -18.18 19.85 10.03
CA ASP A 266 -18.72 18.55 10.45
C ASP A 266 -20.23 18.34 10.23
N ARG A 267 -20.58 17.76 9.08
CA ARG A 267 -21.83 16.98 8.95
C ARG A 267 -21.61 15.50 9.30
N THR A 268 -21.04 15.29 10.47
CA THR A 268 -21.51 14.35 11.49
C THR A 268 -21.18 15.06 12.78
N SER A 269 -22.12 15.86 13.28
CA SER A 269 -21.86 16.64 14.49
C SER A 269 -21.51 15.67 15.62
N ASP A 270 -20.48 15.98 16.42
CA ASP A 270 -20.17 15.21 17.64
C ASP A 270 -21.40 15.03 18.53
N GLN A 271 -22.39 15.92 18.43
CA GLN A 271 -23.69 15.79 19.09
C GLN A 271 -24.49 14.57 18.60
N ASP A 272 -24.46 14.24 17.31
CA ASP A 272 -25.18 13.07 16.79
C ASP A 272 -24.49 11.76 17.20
N LEU A 273 -23.15 11.72 17.17
CA LEU A 273 -22.36 10.59 17.68
C LEU A 273 -22.54 10.42 19.19
N GLN A 274 -22.54 11.51 19.95
CA GLN A 274 -22.76 11.50 21.40
C GLN A 274 -24.20 11.14 21.75
N ARG A 275 -25.18 11.48 20.91
CA ARG A 275 -26.57 11.06 21.07
C ARG A 275 -26.74 9.56 20.84
N ILE A 276 -26.11 9.01 19.81
CA ILE A 276 -26.11 7.57 19.51
C ILE A 276 -25.38 6.79 20.63
N LEU A 277 -24.24 7.29 21.12
CA LEU A 277 -23.51 6.69 22.23
C LEU A 277 -24.30 6.74 23.55
N ASN A 278 -24.96 7.85 23.86
CA ASN A 278 -25.82 7.96 25.04
C ASN A 278 -27.05 7.05 24.95
N GLU A 279 -27.61 6.86 23.76
CA GLU A 279 -28.74 5.97 23.54
C GLU A 279 -28.33 4.49 23.65
N ALA A 280 -27.12 4.15 23.19
CA ALA A 280 -26.53 2.82 23.38
C ALA A 280 -26.22 2.51 24.87
N ALA A 281 -25.65 3.47 25.61
CA ALA A 281 -25.37 3.32 27.04
C ALA A 281 -26.66 3.14 27.87
N ASN A 282 -27.71 3.90 27.54
CA ASN A 282 -29.01 3.81 28.21
C ASN A 282 -29.71 2.46 27.92
N MET A 283 -29.54 1.91 26.71
CA MET A 283 -30.02 0.57 26.37
C MET A 283 -29.28 -0.53 27.13
N GLU A 284 -27.96 -0.37 27.35
CA GLU A 284 -27.15 -1.30 28.13
C GLU A 284 -27.56 -1.32 29.62
N GLU A 285 -27.76 -0.14 30.21
CA GLU A 285 -28.23 -0.01 31.60
C GLU A 285 -29.59 -0.68 31.82
N ARG A 286 -30.54 -0.46 30.90
CA ARG A 286 -31.88 -1.08 30.95
C ARG A 286 -31.84 -2.60 30.77
N LEU A 287 -30.92 -3.10 29.94
CA LEU A 287 -30.73 -4.55 29.78
C LEU A 287 -30.12 -5.17 31.03
N SER A 288 -29.16 -4.50 31.66
CA SER A 288 -28.55 -4.93 32.92
C SER A 288 -29.60 -5.04 34.04
N ASP A 289 -30.42 -4.01 34.23
CA ASP A 289 -31.50 -4.02 35.22
C ASP A 289 -32.52 -5.13 34.98
N ALA A 290 -32.92 -5.34 33.71
CA ALA A 290 -33.84 -6.40 33.34
C ALA A 290 -33.25 -7.81 33.63
N LEU A 291 -31.93 -7.98 33.41
CA LEU A 291 -31.23 -9.24 33.64
C LEU A 291 -31.06 -9.53 35.14
N CYS A 292 -30.71 -8.52 35.93
CA CYS A 292 -30.67 -8.61 37.39
C CYS A 292 -32.06 -8.95 37.97
N THR A 293 -33.12 -8.28 37.50
CA THR A 293 -34.50 -8.56 37.92
C THR A 293 -34.92 -9.99 37.54
N TYR A 294 -34.53 -10.46 36.35
CA TYR A 294 -34.77 -11.84 35.93
C TYR A 294 -34.04 -12.86 36.80
N ILE A 295 -32.77 -12.63 37.14
CA ILE A 295 -32.00 -13.50 38.03
C ILE A 295 -32.64 -13.56 39.42
N SER A 296 -32.99 -12.41 40.02
CA SER A 296 -33.64 -12.36 41.34
C SER A 296 -34.98 -13.07 41.35
N THR A 297 -35.84 -12.84 40.35
CA THR A 297 -37.15 -13.51 40.27
C THR A 297 -37.02 -15.02 40.03
N LYS A 298 -35.97 -15.47 39.34
CA LYS A 298 -35.69 -16.89 39.17
C LYS A 298 -35.15 -17.56 40.43
N ALA A 299 -34.28 -16.88 41.16
CA ALA A 299 -33.79 -17.33 42.46
C ALA A 299 -34.93 -17.43 43.50
N GLU A 300 -35.82 -16.44 43.56
CA GLU A 300 -37.02 -16.49 44.42
C GLU A 300 -37.95 -17.65 44.07
N LEU A 301 -38.21 -17.88 42.78
CA LEU A 301 -39.05 -18.99 42.32
C LEU A 301 -38.46 -20.35 42.72
N CYS A 302 -37.15 -20.53 42.56
CA CYS A 302 -36.44 -21.74 42.98
C CYS A 302 -36.49 -21.92 44.51
N GLY A 303 -36.32 -20.86 45.28
CA GLY A 303 -36.44 -20.88 46.75
C GLY A 303 -37.84 -21.27 47.23
N GLU A 304 -38.89 -20.76 46.59
CA GLU A 304 -40.29 -21.12 46.90
C GLU A 304 -40.62 -22.56 46.47
N GLN A 305 -40.07 -23.04 45.35
CA GLN A 305 -40.19 -24.46 44.96
C GLN A 305 -39.50 -25.40 45.94
N ALA A 306 -38.33 -25.03 46.46
CA ALA A 306 -37.61 -25.78 47.50
C ALA A 306 -38.38 -25.81 48.83
N LYS A 307 -38.97 -24.68 49.25
CA LYS A 307 -39.85 -24.63 50.44
C LYS A 307 -41.08 -25.52 50.29
N LEU A 308 -41.75 -25.49 49.14
CA LEU A 308 -42.91 -26.35 48.86
C LEU A 308 -42.55 -27.83 48.85
N ALA A 309 -41.37 -28.19 48.33
CA ALA A 309 -40.85 -29.56 48.38
C ALA A 309 -40.54 -30.02 49.83
N LEU A 310 -39.99 -29.14 50.66
CA LEU A 310 -39.75 -29.40 52.08
C LEU A 310 -41.05 -29.54 52.89
N VAL A 311 -42.04 -28.69 52.63
CA VAL A 311 -43.34 -28.71 53.34
C VAL A 311 -44.15 -29.97 52.99
N ASN A 312 -44.06 -30.48 51.76
CA ASN A 312 -44.73 -31.72 51.37
C ASN A 312 -44.19 -32.98 52.08
N ASN A 313 -43.00 -32.94 52.68
CA ASN A 313 -42.39 -34.08 53.39
C ASN A 313 -42.57 -34.03 54.92
N TYR A 314 -43.16 -32.97 55.48
CA TYR A 314 -43.29 -32.79 56.92
C TYR A 314 -44.66 -33.23 57.46
N THR A 315 -44.81 -34.54 57.70
CA THR A 315 -45.78 -35.05 58.69
C THR A 315 -45.13 -36.18 59.50
N VAL A 316 -44.38 -35.86 60.56
CA VAL A 316 -43.81 -36.91 61.43
C VAL A 316 -43.84 -36.53 62.92
N HIS A 317 -44.25 -37.52 63.74
CA HIS A 317 -44.32 -37.50 65.20
C HIS A 317 -42.93 -37.32 65.86
N PRO A 318 -42.83 -36.80 67.11
CA PRO A 318 -41.58 -36.37 67.75
C PRO A 318 -40.52 -37.46 67.99
N SER A 319 -40.84 -38.74 67.81
CA SER A 319 -39.92 -39.87 68.04
C SER A 319 -39.09 -40.29 66.80
N ARG A 320 -39.28 -39.67 65.64
CA ARG A 320 -38.50 -39.92 64.42
C ARG A 320 -37.59 -38.75 64.00
N VAL A 321 -37.52 -37.70 64.81
CA VAL A 321 -36.83 -36.44 64.51
C VAL A 321 -35.35 -36.65 64.16
N SER A 322 -34.66 -37.56 64.85
CA SER A 322 -33.24 -37.87 64.56
C SER A 322 -33.02 -38.55 63.19
N GLY A 323 -33.94 -39.42 62.75
CA GLY A 323 -33.85 -40.09 61.46
C GLY A 323 -34.19 -39.14 60.31
N CYS A 324 -35.22 -38.31 60.47
CA CYS A 324 -35.56 -37.28 59.48
C CYS A 324 -34.52 -36.17 59.40
N LEU A 325 -33.82 -35.82 60.49
CA LEU A 325 -32.70 -34.87 60.46
C LEU A 325 -31.55 -35.37 59.58
N LEU A 326 -31.20 -36.65 59.71
CA LEU A 326 -30.15 -37.28 58.90
C LEU A 326 -30.53 -37.36 57.41
N GLU A 327 -31.78 -37.67 57.11
CA GLU A 327 -32.30 -37.65 55.72
C GLU A 327 -32.32 -36.23 55.14
N VAL A 328 -32.71 -35.23 55.92
CA VAL A 328 -32.70 -33.81 55.50
C VAL A 328 -31.27 -33.31 55.29
N GLN A 329 -30.33 -33.71 56.14
CA GLN A 329 -28.93 -33.32 56.04
C GLN A 329 -28.25 -33.96 54.81
N SER A 330 -28.54 -35.24 54.54
CA SER A 330 -28.12 -35.91 53.31
C SER A 330 -28.73 -35.26 52.05
N ALA A 331 -30.01 -34.87 52.09
CA ALA A 331 -30.65 -34.17 50.98
C ALA A 331 -30.05 -32.77 50.74
N LEU A 332 -29.68 -32.06 51.81
CA LEU A 332 -28.97 -30.77 51.73
C LEU A 332 -27.58 -30.92 51.11
N GLU A 333 -26.81 -31.94 51.48
CA GLU A 333 -25.50 -32.21 50.88
C GLU A 333 -25.60 -32.53 49.38
N ILE A 334 -26.63 -33.29 48.97
CA ILE A 334 -26.89 -33.59 47.56
C ILE A 334 -27.27 -32.32 46.80
N LEU A 335 -28.16 -31.49 47.34
CA LEU A 335 -28.54 -30.21 46.73
C LEU A 335 -27.34 -29.27 46.60
N GLN A 336 -26.46 -29.23 47.58
CA GLN A 336 -25.25 -28.42 47.53
C GLN A 336 -24.23 -28.95 46.51
N GLN A 337 -24.14 -30.27 46.31
CA GLN A 337 -23.40 -30.83 45.19
C GLN A 337 -24.01 -30.46 43.83
N GLU A 338 -25.34 -30.53 43.69
CA GLU A 338 -26.02 -30.14 42.45
C GLU A 338 -25.83 -28.65 42.14
N GLU A 339 -25.89 -27.78 43.15
CA GLU A 339 -25.59 -26.35 43.03
C GLU A 339 -24.16 -26.12 42.53
N ASN A 340 -23.16 -26.78 43.12
CA ASN A 340 -21.77 -26.68 42.69
C ASN A 340 -21.57 -27.16 41.24
N ILE A 341 -22.24 -28.25 40.84
CA ILE A 341 -22.18 -28.77 39.47
C ILE A 341 -22.82 -27.77 38.49
N LEU A 342 -23.95 -27.18 38.85
CA LEU A 342 -24.64 -26.19 38.03
C LEU A 342 -23.81 -24.91 37.87
N ASP A 343 -23.19 -24.42 38.94
CA ASP A 343 -22.29 -23.27 38.90
C ASP A 343 -21.09 -23.51 37.99
N GLN A 344 -20.51 -24.72 38.05
CA GLN A 344 -19.39 -25.08 37.20
C GLN A 344 -19.80 -25.20 35.73
N GLN A 345 -20.98 -25.77 35.45
CA GLN A 345 -21.54 -25.81 34.10
C GLN A 345 -21.88 -24.41 33.55
N LEU A 346 -22.36 -23.50 34.41
CA LEU A 346 -22.63 -22.12 34.06
C LEU A 346 -21.34 -21.38 33.70
N GLN A 347 -20.29 -21.52 34.52
CA GLN A 347 -18.97 -20.94 34.24
C GLN A 347 -18.38 -21.46 32.92
N ASP A 348 -18.46 -22.78 32.68
CA ASP A 348 -18.02 -23.38 31.42
C ASP A 348 -18.80 -22.87 30.20
N ALA A 349 -20.12 -22.70 30.36
CA ALA A 349 -20.97 -22.17 29.30
C ALA A 349 -20.64 -20.69 28.99
N ILE A 350 -20.41 -19.89 30.03
CA ILE A 350 -19.97 -18.48 29.89
C ILE A 350 -18.61 -18.42 29.19
N LEU A 351 -17.64 -19.23 29.60
CA LEU A 351 -16.31 -19.28 28.97
C LEU A 351 -16.41 -19.67 27.49
N LYS A 352 -17.21 -20.69 27.15
CA LYS A 352 -17.45 -21.10 25.75
C LYS A 352 -18.12 -20.00 24.94
N PHE A 353 -19.10 -19.30 25.52
CA PHE A 353 -19.78 -18.19 24.84
C PHE A 353 -18.84 -17.02 24.58
N VAL A 354 -18.05 -16.59 25.59
CA VAL A 354 -17.06 -15.52 25.45
C VAL A 354 -15.99 -15.88 24.42
N SER A 355 -15.50 -17.12 24.45
CA SER A 355 -14.57 -17.66 23.44
C SER A 355 -15.15 -17.58 22.03
N SER A 356 -16.38 -18.07 21.84
CA SER A 356 -17.06 -18.04 20.55
C SER A 356 -17.26 -16.62 20.03
N ARG A 357 -17.69 -15.69 20.90
CA ARG A 357 -17.91 -14.28 20.53
C ARG A 357 -16.60 -13.59 20.16
N THR A 358 -15.54 -13.84 20.92
CA THR A 358 -14.20 -13.30 20.65
C THR A 358 -13.67 -13.83 19.32
N ASN A 359 -13.78 -15.14 19.06
CA ASN A 359 -13.37 -15.74 17.79
C ASN A 359 -14.14 -15.17 16.59
N LEU A 360 -15.45 -14.98 16.72
CA LEU A 360 -16.26 -14.37 15.67
C LEU A 360 -15.85 -12.92 15.38
N ALA A 361 -15.56 -12.14 16.43
CA ALA A 361 -15.09 -10.77 16.27
C ALA A 361 -13.72 -10.71 15.56
N VAL A 362 -12.78 -11.58 15.96
CA VAL A 362 -11.45 -11.69 15.32
C VAL A 362 -11.58 -12.11 13.86
N GLU A 363 -12.41 -13.11 13.56
CA GLU A 363 -12.61 -13.58 12.18
C GLU A 363 -13.27 -12.50 11.31
N THR A 364 -14.25 -11.78 11.84
CA THR A 364 -14.93 -10.69 11.12
C THR A 364 -13.97 -9.54 10.84
N ALA A 365 -13.17 -9.14 11.83
CA ALA A 365 -12.14 -8.12 11.67
C ALA A 365 -11.08 -8.55 10.64
N ALA A 366 -10.62 -9.80 10.70
CA ALA A 366 -9.65 -10.35 9.75
C ALA A 366 -10.21 -10.38 8.31
N ARG A 367 -11.46 -10.80 8.13
CA ARG A 367 -12.14 -10.80 6.81
C ARG A 367 -12.32 -9.39 6.27
N SER A 368 -12.73 -8.44 7.11
CA SER A 368 -12.86 -7.03 6.73
C SER A 368 -11.51 -6.44 6.30
N ALA A 369 -10.46 -6.65 7.10
CA ALA A 369 -9.11 -6.21 6.80
C ALA A 369 -8.58 -6.83 5.49
N LEU A 370 -8.85 -8.12 5.25
CA LEU A 370 -8.49 -8.78 3.98
C LEU A 370 -9.22 -8.16 2.78
N SER A 371 -10.51 -7.85 2.92
CA SER A 371 -11.30 -7.21 1.87
C SER A 371 -10.74 -5.83 1.51
N ILE A 372 -10.41 -5.02 2.51
CA ILE A 372 -9.80 -3.69 2.31
C ILE A 372 -8.44 -3.83 1.62
N ARG A 373 -7.58 -4.77 2.07
CA ARG A 373 -6.28 -5.00 1.44
C ARG A 373 -6.40 -5.43 -0.03
N LYS A 374 -7.39 -6.26 -0.37
CA LYS A 374 -7.65 -6.64 -1.77
C LYS A 374 -8.07 -5.45 -2.62
N GLN A 375 -8.91 -4.57 -2.08
CA GLN A 375 -9.31 -3.34 -2.78
C GLN A 375 -8.10 -2.44 -3.02
N VAL A 376 -7.31 -2.15 -1.98
CA VAL A 376 -6.09 -1.34 -2.09
C VAL A 376 -5.11 -1.93 -3.10
N HIS A 377 -4.96 -3.26 -3.14
CA HIS A 377 -4.12 -3.91 -4.12
C HIS A 377 -4.61 -3.69 -5.56
N SER A 378 -5.92 -3.84 -5.80
CA SER A 378 -6.53 -3.56 -7.11
C SER A 378 -6.34 -2.10 -7.52
N ASP A 379 -6.51 -1.16 -6.60
CA ASP A 379 -6.34 0.28 -6.86
C ASP A 379 -4.88 0.61 -7.21
N LEU A 380 -3.91 -0.03 -6.53
CA LEU A 380 -2.49 0.12 -6.81
C LEU A 380 -2.09 -0.49 -8.16
N GLU A 381 -2.67 -1.62 -8.55
CA GLU A 381 -2.45 -2.21 -9.89
C GLU A 381 -2.95 -1.27 -10.99
N PHE A 382 -4.14 -0.69 -10.81
CA PHE A 382 -4.68 0.29 -11.74
C PHE A 382 -3.81 1.55 -11.84
N LEU A 383 -3.37 2.10 -10.69
CA LEU A 383 -2.46 3.25 -10.64
C LEU A 383 -1.12 2.96 -11.34
N LEU A 384 -0.58 1.76 -11.18
CA LEU A 384 0.64 1.33 -11.86
C LEU A 384 0.44 1.31 -13.37
N GLU A 385 -0.68 0.76 -13.85
CA GLU A 385 -1.00 0.74 -15.28
C GLU A 385 -1.13 2.15 -15.85
N CYS A 386 -1.90 3.04 -15.20
CA CYS A 386 -2.02 4.43 -15.62
C CYS A 386 -0.67 5.15 -15.66
N SER A 387 0.18 4.92 -14.66
CA SER A 387 1.53 5.51 -14.59
C SER A 387 2.42 5.04 -15.74
N GLN A 388 2.33 3.75 -16.11
CA GLN A 388 3.07 3.21 -17.24
C GLN A 388 2.57 3.78 -18.57
N GLN A 389 1.26 3.95 -18.73
CA GLN A 389 0.67 4.59 -19.90
C GLN A 389 1.11 6.05 -20.02
N ALA A 390 1.07 6.82 -18.92
CA ALA A 390 1.56 8.20 -18.87
C ALA A 390 3.04 8.30 -19.27
N LEU A 391 3.90 7.41 -18.74
CA LEU A 391 5.32 7.37 -19.10
C LEU A 391 5.54 7.04 -20.59
N CYS A 392 4.71 6.19 -21.19
CA CYS A 392 4.75 5.93 -22.63
C CYS A 392 4.38 7.18 -23.45
N VAL A 393 3.35 7.91 -23.03
CA VAL A 393 2.96 9.18 -23.67
C VAL A 393 4.07 10.22 -23.54
N ASP A 394 4.67 10.38 -22.37
CA ASP A 394 5.79 11.31 -22.15
C ASP A 394 6.98 10.99 -23.07
N LYS A 395 7.32 9.71 -23.24
CA LYS A 395 8.38 9.30 -24.17
C LYS A 395 8.06 9.67 -25.61
N LEU A 396 6.80 9.48 -26.03
CA LEU A 396 6.36 9.85 -27.37
C LEU A 396 6.43 11.37 -27.57
N VAL A 397 5.89 12.15 -26.63
CA VAL A 397 5.91 13.62 -26.67
C VAL A 397 7.34 14.15 -26.69
N TYR A 398 8.22 13.62 -25.82
CA TYR A 398 9.64 13.96 -25.80
C TYR A 398 10.32 13.67 -27.14
N SER A 399 10.07 12.49 -27.74
CA SER A 399 10.66 12.16 -29.05
C SER A 399 10.16 13.05 -30.18
N ALA A 400 8.87 13.40 -30.18
CA ALA A 400 8.26 14.30 -31.15
C ALA A 400 8.84 15.71 -31.03
N LEU A 401 8.90 16.26 -29.81
CA LEU A 401 9.51 17.57 -29.56
C LEU A 401 10.98 17.61 -29.97
N ARG A 402 11.73 16.53 -29.74
CA ARG A 402 13.13 16.44 -30.16
C ARG A 402 13.28 16.43 -31.68
N ALA A 403 12.38 15.75 -32.40
CA ALA A 403 12.37 15.75 -33.86
C ALA A 403 12.02 17.14 -34.43
N GLU A 404 11.06 17.82 -33.82
CA GLU A 404 10.70 19.21 -34.18
C GLU A 404 11.88 20.17 -33.94
N LEU A 405 12.56 20.05 -32.79
CA LEU A 405 13.77 20.83 -32.49
C LEU A 405 14.88 20.60 -33.53
N CYS A 406 15.16 19.35 -33.90
CA CYS A 406 16.14 19.06 -34.96
C CYS A 406 15.71 19.66 -36.30
N SER A 407 14.42 19.63 -36.64
CA SER A 407 13.90 20.25 -37.88
C SER A 407 14.09 21.77 -37.88
N VAL A 408 13.90 22.43 -36.73
CA VAL A 408 14.17 23.86 -36.55
C VAL A 408 15.67 24.17 -36.68
N GLU A 409 16.54 23.34 -36.09
CA GLU A 409 17.99 23.48 -36.23
C GLU A 409 18.44 23.36 -37.70
N GLU A 410 17.90 22.39 -38.44
CA GLU A 410 18.16 22.24 -39.88
C GLU A 410 17.69 23.46 -40.68
N LEU A 411 16.51 23.99 -40.37
CA LEU A 411 15.97 25.20 -41.01
C LEU A 411 16.87 26.42 -40.74
N LEU A 412 17.34 26.58 -39.50
CA LEU A 412 18.26 27.66 -39.12
C LEU A 412 19.62 27.52 -39.82
N HIS A 413 20.14 26.30 -39.92
CA HIS A 413 21.35 26.03 -40.69
C HIS A 413 21.17 26.36 -42.17
N PHE A 414 20.05 25.97 -42.77
CA PHE A 414 19.72 26.32 -44.16
C PHE A 414 19.61 27.84 -44.35
N ALA A 415 18.89 28.54 -43.47
CA ALA A 415 18.76 30.00 -43.52
C ALA A 415 20.13 30.70 -43.40
N SER A 416 21.01 30.19 -42.53
CA SER A 416 22.38 30.68 -42.39
C SER A 416 23.20 30.48 -43.67
N GLN A 417 23.11 29.30 -44.30
CA GLN A 417 23.77 29.02 -45.58
C GLN A 417 23.24 29.94 -46.69
N MET A 418 21.92 30.13 -46.78
CA MET A 418 21.29 31.06 -47.72
C MET A 418 21.79 32.48 -47.53
N ARG A 419 21.90 32.95 -46.28
CA ARG A 419 22.45 34.27 -45.97
C ARG A 419 23.90 34.38 -46.45
N LEU A 420 24.72 33.37 -46.20
CA LEU A 420 26.13 33.36 -46.60
C LEU A 420 26.27 33.37 -48.13
N TYR A 421 25.43 32.61 -48.84
CA TYR A 421 25.35 32.64 -50.30
C TYR A 421 24.98 34.02 -50.83
N LEU A 422 23.90 34.63 -50.28
CA LEU A 422 23.46 35.97 -50.67
C LEU A 422 24.51 37.04 -50.41
N VAL A 423 25.25 36.96 -49.29
CA VAL A 423 26.32 37.91 -48.97
C VAL A 423 27.51 37.73 -49.91
N ASN A 424 27.97 36.49 -50.14
CA ASN A 424 29.13 36.21 -50.98
C ASN A 424 28.87 36.55 -52.46
N ASP A 425 27.67 36.23 -52.96
CA ASP A 425 27.30 36.47 -54.35
C ASP A 425 26.58 37.82 -54.53
N SER A 426 26.48 38.66 -53.50
CA SER A 426 25.78 39.95 -53.54
C SER A 426 26.29 40.84 -54.69
N GLU A 427 27.60 40.88 -54.89
CA GLU A 427 28.22 41.67 -55.97
C GLU A 427 27.89 41.10 -57.35
N ALA A 428 27.95 39.77 -57.51
CA ALA A 428 27.63 39.11 -58.77
C ALA A 428 26.13 39.24 -59.12
N ILE A 429 25.25 39.11 -58.12
CA ILE A 429 23.81 39.31 -58.25
C ILE A 429 23.51 40.78 -58.60
N SER A 430 24.12 41.73 -57.89
CA SER A 430 23.95 43.17 -58.17
C SER A 430 24.45 43.52 -59.56
N SER A 431 25.63 43.04 -59.95
CA SER A 431 26.18 43.23 -61.30
C SER A 431 25.28 42.64 -62.39
N ARG A 432 24.65 41.48 -62.14
CA ARG A 432 23.69 40.90 -63.08
C ARG A 432 22.38 41.68 -63.16
N ILE A 433 21.89 42.20 -62.04
CA ILE A 433 20.72 43.10 -62.01
C ILE A 433 21.03 44.39 -62.78
N GLU A 434 22.18 45.01 -62.53
CA GLU A 434 22.65 46.20 -63.26
C GLU A 434 22.76 45.92 -64.75
N SER A 435 23.39 44.81 -65.14
CA SER A 435 23.49 44.39 -66.55
C SER A 435 22.11 44.18 -67.19
N MET A 436 21.17 43.59 -66.48
CA MET A 436 19.80 43.41 -66.98
C MET A 436 19.07 44.74 -67.12
N ASN A 437 19.23 45.66 -66.17
CA ASN A 437 18.67 47.01 -66.23
C ASN A 437 19.27 47.82 -67.39
N GLU A 438 20.58 47.69 -67.62
CA GLU A 438 21.29 48.27 -68.77
C GLU A 438 20.73 47.73 -70.10
N ILE A 439 20.50 46.42 -70.21
CA ILE A 439 19.89 45.82 -71.41
C ILE A 439 18.46 46.36 -71.61
N CYS A 440 17.67 46.43 -70.55
CA CYS A 440 16.31 46.97 -70.60
C CYS A 440 16.30 48.46 -71.00
N SER A 441 17.21 49.27 -70.48
CA SER A 441 17.31 50.69 -70.83
C SER A 441 17.76 50.89 -72.29
N GLN A 442 18.73 50.09 -72.76
CA GLN A 442 19.14 50.08 -74.17
C GLN A 442 18.02 49.63 -75.10
N GLN A 443 17.21 48.65 -74.69
CA GLN A 443 16.05 48.22 -75.45
C GLN A 443 14.99 49.32 -75.52
N LEU A 444 14.72 50.00 -74.41
CA LEU A 444 13.81 51.15 -74.36
C LEU A 444 14.29 52.28 -75.29
N LEU A 445 15.59 52.61 -75.26
CA LEU A 445 16.18 53.61 -76.15
C LEU A 445 16.09 53.22 -77.63
N LYS A 446 16.32 51.94 -77.95
CA LYS A 446 16.14 51.42 -79.33
C LYS A 446 14.67 51.48 -79.75
N GLN A 447 13.75 51.19 -78.86
CA GLN A 447 12.31 51.29 -79.12
C GLN A 447 11.90 52.75 -79.36
N GLN A 448 12.42 53.70 -78.57
CA GLN A 448 12.22 55.15 -78.80
C GLN A 448 12.86 55.62 -80.12
N ARG A 449 14.04 55.10 -80.50
CA ARG A 449 14.66 55.38 -81.81
C ARG A 449 13.89 54.79 -82.98
N LEU A 450 13.23 53.65 -82.80
CA LEU A 450 12.32 53.07 -83.80
C LEU A 450 11.00 53.85 -83.91
N GLN A 451 10.56 54.51 -82.84
CA GLN A 451 9.46 55.48 -82.88
C GLN A 451 9.87 56.80 -83.56
N LEU A 452 11.16 57.13 -83.60
CA LEU A 452 11.68 58.23 -84.40
C LEU A 452 11.72 57.84 -85.88
N ASN A 453 11.10 58.70 -86.68
CA ASN A 453 10.60 58.45 -88.02
C ASN A 453 11.68 58.28 -89.13
N ILE A 454 12.83 57.69 -88.82
CA ILE A 454 13.94 57.52 -89.78
C ILE A 454 13.55 56.56 -90.89
N LEU A 455 12.87 55.45 -90.57
CA LEU A 455 12.46 54.48 -91.59
C LEU A 455 11.40 55.10 -92.54
N GLN A 456 10.45 55.85 -91.98
CA GLN A 456 9.42 56.56 -92.75
C GLN A 456 10.04 57.70 -93.58
N GLN A 457 11.00 58.45 -93.03
CA GLN A 457 11.76 59.47 -93.76
C GLN A 457 12.56 58.87 -94.92
N THR A 458 13.28 57.76 -94.69
CA THR A 458 14.04 57.10 -95.76
C THR A 458 13.10 56.57 -96.85
N LEU A 459 11.96 55.99 -96.48
CA LEU A 459 10.93 55.54 -97.43
C LEU A 459 10.31 56.70 -98.22
N ASN A 460 10.02 57.83 -97.56
CA ASN A 460 9.56 59.06 -98.21
C ASN A 460 10.58 59.62 -99.19
N THR A 461 11.87 59.57 -98.84
CA THR A 461 12.96 60.01 -99.72
C THR A 461 13.09 59.10 -100.95
N LEU A 462 12.97 57.79 -100.76
CA LEU A 462 13.08 56.80 -101.85
C LEU A 462 11.89 56.87 -102.82
N LEU A 463 10.69 57.14 -102.30
CA LEU A 463 9.45 57.24 -103.08
C LEU A 463 9.14 58.65 -103.58
N HIS A 464 10.00 59.63 -103.27
CA HIS A 464 9.82 61.05 -103.63
C HIS A 464 8.46 61.62 -103.15
N THR A 465 8.07 61.30 -101.91
CA THR A 465 6.82 61.78 -101.31
C THR A 465 7.08 62.40 -99.94
N ASP A 466 6.60 63.62 -99.70
CA ASP A 466 6.75 64.32 -98.41
C ASP A 466 5.63 63.99 -97.40
N SER A 467 4.87 62.92 -97.64
CA SER A 467 3.67 62.62 -96.86
C SER A 467 3.98 61.79 -95.61
N ASN A 468 3.45 62.22 -94.46
CA ASN A 468 3.50 61.45 -93.21
C ASN A 468 2.41 60.37 -93.11
N ASP A 469 1.57 60.23 -94.14
CA ASP A 469 0.49 59.23 -94.19
C ASP A 469 0.97 57.93 -94.85
N LEU A 470 0.98 56.83 -94.07
CA LEU A 470 1.36 55.49 -94.51
C LEU A 470 0.52 55.00 -95.70
N VAL A 471 -0.74 55.45 -95.83
CA VAL A 471 -1.62 55.06 -96.94
C VAL A 471 -1.18 55.70 -98.26
N GLN A 472 -0.68 56.94 -98.21
CA GLN A 472 -0.16 57.63 -99.40
C GLN A 472 1.18 57.04 -99.86
N LEU A 473 2.01 56.62 -98.91
CA LEU A 473 3.28 55.92 -99.14
C LEU A 473 3.07 54.59 -99.88
N VAL A 474 2.09 53.80 -99.45
CA VAL A 474 1.73 52.54 -100.11
C VAL A 474 1.18 52.80 -101.52
N ARG A 475 0.38 53.86 -101.71
CA ARG A 475 -0.12 54.24 -103.03
C ARG A 475 1.02 54.63 -103.97
N ALA A 476 1.92 55.51 -103.53
CA ALA A 476 3.08 55.93 -104.33
C ALA A 476 4.00 54.75 -104.69
N HIS A 477 4.20 53.79 -103.78
CA HIS A 477 4.95 52.57 -104.09
C HIS A 477 4.25 51.68 -105.12
N ASN A 478 2.94 51.50 -105.02
CA ASN A 478 2.16 50.72 -105.98
C ASN A 478 2.13 51.40 -107.36
N ASP A 479 2.03 52.72 -107.40
CA ASP A 479 2.09 53.52 -108.63
C ASP A 479 3.47 53.40 -109.29
N LEU A 480 4.56 53.51 -108.50
CA LEU A 480 5.92 53.28 -108.99
C LEU A 480 6.08 51.86 -109.55
N ARG A 481 5.58 50.85 -108.83
CA ARG A 481 5.65 49.45 -109.27
C ARG A 481 4.86 49.23 -110.57
N HIS A 482 3.71 49.87 -110.71
CA HIS A 482 2.93 49.83 -111.95
C HIS A 482 3.69 50.51 -113.10
N ASN A 483 4.27 51.69 -112.87
CA ASN A 483 5.07 52.40 -113.86
C ASN A 483 6.29 51.59 -114.30
N ILE A 484 6.98 50.91 -113.38
CA ILE A 484 8.10 50.02 -113.72
C ILE A 484 7.64 48.85 -114.59
N LEU A 485 6.47 48.25 -114.30
CA LEU A 485 5.91 47.18 -115.12
C LEU A 485 5.57 47.67 -116.53
N VAL A 486 4.89 48.81 -116.65
CA VAL A 486 4.54 49.43 -117.94
C VAL A 486 5.80 49.78 -118.74
N LEU A 487 6.82 50.35 -118.08
CA LEU A 487 8.09 50.68 -118.73
C LEU A 487 8.82 49.42 -119.21
N ASN A 488 8.80 48.34 -118.42
CA ASN A 488 9.37 47.05 -118.84
C ASN A 488 8.62 46.47 -120.04
N GLU A 489 7.29 46.52 -120.05
CA GLU A 489 6.49 46.09 -121.20
C GLU A 489 6.82 46.92 -122.45
N GLN A 490 6.92 48.25 -122.31
CA GLN A 490 7.35 49.13 -123.41
C GLN A 490 8.76 48.80 -123.91
N VAL A 491 9.71 48.57 -123.00
CA VAL A 491 11.08 48.20 -123.36
C VAL A 491 11.10 46.85 -124.09
N ILE A 492 10.33 45.87 -123.61
CA ILE A 492 10.18 44.56 -124.26
C ILE A 492 9.57 44.73 -125.65
N ASP A 493 8.51 45.52 -125.79
CA ASP A 493 7.86 45.79 -127.08
C ASP A 493 8.80 46.54 -128.03
N ASP A 494 9.57 47.51 -127.55
CA ASP A 494 10.57 48.23 -128.34
C ASP A 494 11.72 47.32 -128.78
N PHE A 495 12.19 46.42 -127.91
CA PHE A 495 13.18 45.40 -128.28
C PHE A 495 12.60 44.40 -129.28
N ARG A 496 11.35 44.00 -129.13
CA ARG A 496 10.65 43.12 -130.07
C ARG A 496 10.47 43.79 -131.43
N ASN A 497 10.12 45.08 -131.45
CA ASN A 497 10.05 45.88 -132.67
C ASN A 497 11.42 46.01 -133.35
N LYS A 498 12.50 46.18 -132.56
CA LYS A 498 13.87 46.16 -133.07
C LYS A 498 14.30 44.79 -133.59
N GLU A 499 13.94 43.68 -132.94
CA GLU A 499 14.19 42.32 -133.45
C GLU A 499 13.42 42.05 -134.74
N ILE A 500 12.18 42.51 -134.86
CA ILE A 500 11.41 42.46 -136.11
C ILE A 500 12.12 43.27 -137.21
N ALA A 501 12.61 44.48 -136.89
CA ALA A 501 13.38 45.27 -137.85
C ALA A 501 14.71 44.58 -138.25
N ILE A 502 15.42 43.98 -137.30
CA ILE A 502 16.67 43.25 -137.54
C ILE A 502 16.43 41.98 -138.37
N THR A 503 15.34 41.26 -138.14
CA THR A 503 14.99 40.07 -138.96
C THR A 503 14.57 40.43 -140.38
N VAL A 504 13.94 41.60 -140.59
CA VAL A 504 13.70 42.17 -141.93
C VAL A 504 15.04 42.51 -142.62
N TYR A 505 15.98 43.13 -141.91
CA TYR A 505 17.34 43.40 -142.42
C TYR A 505 18.14 42.11 -142.68
N GLY A 506 18.03 41.09 -141.82
CA GLY A 506 18.70 39.79 -141.97
C GLY A 506 18.22 39.00 -143.18
N ARG A 507 16.93 39.07 -143.53
CA ARG A 507 16.41 38.50 -144.78
C ARG A 507 16.88 39.25 -146.02
N GLN A 508 17.18 40.55 -145.92
CA GLN A 508 17.77 41.32 -147.02
C GLN A 508 19.28 41.07 -147.18
N GLN A 509 20.00 40.73 -146.09
CA GLN A 509 21.42 40.38 -146.13
C GLN A 509 21.72 38.92 -146.51
N GLN A 510 20.79 37.97 -146.25
CA GLN A 510 20.96 36.56 -146.63
C GLN A 510 20.92 36.29 -148.15
N GLN A 511 20.53 37.26 -148.98
CA GLN A 511 20.65 37.17 -150.44
C GLN A 511 22.01 37.64 -150.99
N LEU A 512 22.89 38.20 -150.15
CA LEU A 512 24.17 38.80 -150.59
C LEU A 512 25.43 38.15 -150.03
N HIS A 513 25.31 37.11 -149.19
CA HIS A 513 26.47 36.45 -148.55
C HIS A 513 26.57 34.95 -148.87
N GLU A 514 26.46 34.59 -150.15
CA GLU A 514 26.75 33.24 -150.66
C GLU A 514 28.10 33.16 -151.43
N LEU A 515 28.97 34.18 -151.36
CA LEU A 515 30.12 34.26 -152.27
C LEU A 515 31.46 34.76 -151.72
N TYR A 516 31.76 34.70 -150.42
CA TYR A 516 33.15 34.90 -149.98
C TYR A 516 33.56 34.06 -148.77
N SER A 517 34.35 33.03 -149.10
CA SER A 517 35.56 32.50 -148.43
C SER A 517 35.46 32.03 -146.98
N LEU A 518 35.54 30.73 -146.73
CA LEU A 518 36.76 29.89 -146.73
C LEU A 518 37.83 30.39 -145.76
N SER A 519 37.84 29.81 -144.56
CA SER A 519 39.02 29.54 -143.74
C SER A 519 38.61 28.57 -142.63
N GLU A 520 38.89 27.28 -142.84
CA GLU A 520 38.91 26.28 -141.78
C GLU A 520 40.11 26.51 -140.87
N ILE A 521 39.90 26.61 -139.56
CA ILE A 521 40.83 26.07 -138.56
C ILE A 521 39.98 25.32 -137.52
N PRO A 522 40.22 24.01 -137.33
CA PRO A 522 39.50 23.21 -136.36
C PRO A 522 40.26 23.12 -135.01
N ARG A 523 39.51 22.72 -133.99
CA ARG A 523 39.94 21.93 -132.80
C ARG A 523 40.40 22.65 -131.50
N PRO A 524 40.35 21.90 -130.36
CA PRO A 524 39.81 22.35 -129.07
C PRO A 524 40.75 22.06 -127.86
N HIS A 525 40.38 22.49 -126.64
CA HIS A 525 40.83 21.93 -125.35
C HIS A 525 39.77 22.29 -124.28
N ARG A 526 39.13 21.40 -123.50
CA ARG A 526 39.55 20.21 -122.70
C ARG A 526 40.48 20.64 -121.56
N SER A 527 40.06 20.64 -120.29
CA SER A 527 39.98 19.50 -119.33
C SER A 527 39.15 19.97 -118.11
N GLN A 528 38.19 19.26 -117.49
CA GLN A 528 38.04 17.90 -116.97
C GLN A 528 39.11 17.43 -115.96
N THR A 529 38.60 16.81 -114.88
CA THR A 529 39.22 15.91 -113.88
C THR A 529 39.99 16.58 -112.73
N SER A 530 39.98 16.09 -111.48
CA SER A 530 39.18 15.13 -110.72
C SER A 530 39.82 15.00 -109.32
N ASN A 531 39.00 14.63 -108.33
CA ASN A 531 39.34 13.85 -107.13
C ASN A 531 40.30 14.40 -106.07
N GLY A 532 39.84 14.32 -104.81
CA GLY A 532 40.67 13.72 -103.77
C GLY A 532 40.65 14.39 -102.40
N SER A 533 39.77 13.88 -101.54
CA SER A 533 40.02 13.61 -100.11
C SER A 533 39.93 14.74 -99.07
N ASN A 534 38.93 14.53 -98.20
CA ASN A 534 38.95 14.67 -96.75
C ASN A 534 39.47 15.96 -96.11
N SER A 535 38.55 16.70 -95.47
CA SER A 535 38.40 16.68 -94.00
C SER A 535 37.44 17.79 -93.56
N LYS A 536 36.42 17.37 -92.78
CA LYS A 536 35.77 18.03 -91.62
C LYS A 536 36.19 19.49 -91.37
N TYR A 537 35.31 20.47 -91.22
CA TYR A 537 34.17 20.53 -90.29
C TYR A 537 33.06 21.42 -90.85
N SER A 538 31.85 20.88 -91.01
CA SER A 538 30.64 21.67 -91.23
C SER A 538 29.86 21.75 -89.93
N LEU A 539 29.80 22.97 -89.41
CA LEU A 539 29.07 23.38 -88.23
C LEU A 539 27.57 23.37 -88.57
N MET A 540 26.89 22.25 -88.33
CA MET A 540 25.42 22.21 -88.20
C MET A 540 25.10 22.33 -86.71
N SER A 541 24.58 23.46 -86.25
CA SER A 541 23.14 23.74 -86.18
C SER A 541 22.36 22.54 -85.62
N VAL A 542 22.48 22.34 -84.30
CA VAL A 542 21.47 21.62 -83.53
C VAL A 542 20.49 22.67 -83.03
N LYS A 543 19.35 22.73 -83.70
CA LYS A 543 18.17 23.42 -83.21
C LYS A 543 17.83 22.89 -81.83
N GLU A 544 17.57 23.82 -80.91
CA GLU A 544 16.98 23.59 -79.60
C GLU A 544 15.64 22.87 -79.76
N ASP A 545 15.58 21.61 -79.30
CA ASP A 545 14.35 20.85 -79.23
C ASP A 545 14.02 20.62 -77.74
N LYS A 546 12.99 21.32 -77.23
CA LYS A 546 12.54 21.32 -75.83
C LYS A 546 12.03 19.95 -75.31
N TYR A 547 12.07 18.90 -76.13
CA TYR A 547 11.57 17.57 -75.81
C TYR A 547 12.66 16.55 -75.38
N ASN A 548 13.95 16.90 -75.43
CA ASN A 548 15.04 16.00 -75.00
C ASN A 548 15.29 15.99 -73.48
N LEU A 549 15.05 17.10 -72.77
CA LEU A 549 15.21 17.16 -71.31
C LEU A 549 14.22 16.23 -70.58
N ARG A 550 13.01 16.07 -71.13
CA ARG A 550 11.96 15.23 -70.54
C ARG A 550 12.29 13.73 -70.62
N LYS A 551 12.91 13.27 -71.71
CA LYS A 551 13.42 11.90 -71.83
C LYS A 551 14.61 11.63 -70.92
N PHE A 552 15.43 12.65 -70.66
CA PHE A 552 16.57 12.58 -69.73
C PHE A 552 16.12 12.32 -68.28
N TRP A 553 15.08 13.04 -67.82
CA TRP A 553 14.47 12.82 -66.51
C TRP A 553 13.72 11.48 -66.39
N GLN A 554 13.15 10.97 -67.49
CA GLN A 554 12.45 9.69 -67.50
C GLN A 554 13.39 8.48 -67.42
N TRP A 555 14.64 8.60 -67.90
CA TRP A 555 15.68 7.57 -67.74
C TRP A 555 16.31 7.57 -66.35
N PHE A 556 16.41 8.74 -65.71
CA PHE A 556 16.91 8.89 -64.33
C PHE A 556 16.05 8.12 -63.31
N LEU A 557 14.74 8.02 -63.56
CA LEU A 557 13.78 7.43 -62.62
C LEU A 557 13.52 5.92 -62.81
N MET A 558 13.83 5.34 -63.98
CA MET A 558 13.37 3.96 -64.31
C MET A 558 14.49 2.95 -64.63
N ASP A 559 15.72 3.37 -64.95
CA ASP A 559 16.81 2.41 -65.26
C ASP A 559 18.22 3.05 -65.16
N GLN A 560 18.87 2.86 -64.01
CA GLN A 560 20.16 3.46 -63.68
C GLN A 560 21.32 2.99 -64.60
N ALA A 561 21.18 1.84 -65.27
CA ALA A 561 22.23 1.26 -66.12
C ALA A 561 22.35 1.94 -67.50
N LYS A 562 21.26 2.47 -68.06
CA LYS A 562 21.24 3.22 -69.34
C LYS A 562 21.77 4.65 -69.23
N LEU A 563 21.62 5.27 -68.05
CA LEU A 563 22.14 6.60 -67.75
C LEU A 563 23.68 6.59 -67.70
N LEU A 564 24.28 5.56 -67.09
CA LEU A 564 25.74 5.42 -66.97
C LEU A 564 26.44 5.14 -68.31
N THR A 565 25.77 4.46 -69.25
CA THR A 565 26.32 4.17 -70.59
C THR A 565 26.30 5.40 -71.50
N THR A 566 25.28 6.25 -71.38
CA THR A 566 25.16 7.50 -72.14
C THR A 566 26.07 8.60 -71.59
N LEU A 567 26.25 8.69 -70.26
CA LEU A 567 27.24 9.61 -69.64
C LEU A 567 28.69 9.23 -69.95
N ARG A 568 29.03 7.92 -70.02
CA ARG A 568 30.37 7.48 -70.46
C ARG A 568 30.68 7.78 -71.92
N ALA A 569 29.66 7.84 -72.79
CA ALA A 569 29.84 8.21 -74.19
C ALA A 569 30.05 9.73 -74.40
N ALA A 570 29.67 10.55 -73.41
CA ALA A 570 29.73 12.01 -73.46
C ALA A 570 30.98 12.61 -72.79
N GLN A 571 31.82 11.81 -72.11
CA GLN A 571 33.09 12.30 -71.58
C GLN A 571 34.20 12.31 -72.65
N PRO A 572 34.89 13.45 -72.88
CA PRO A 572 36.06 13.49 -73.74
C PRO A 572 37.22 12.70 -73.09
N ARG A 573 37.77 11.72 -73.83
CA ARG A 573 39.09 11.13 -73.53
C ARG A 573 40.20 12.07 -73.99
N GLY A 574 41.02 12.53 -73.05
CA GLY A 574 42.41 12.98 -73.23
C GLY A 574 43.05 13.01 -71.84
N HIS A 575 44.05 12.17 -71.49
CA HIS A 575 45.48 12.28 -71.86
C HIS A 575 45.96 13.74 -71.84
N LEU A 576 46.96 14.18 -71.08
CA LEU A 576 48.00 13.55 -70.26
C LEU A 576 48.58 14.66 -69.37
N SER A 577 48.84 14.34 -68.11
CA SER A 577 50.12 14.59 -67.45
C SER A 577 50.23 13.62 -66.28
#